data_AF-A0A9P3IZB7-F1
#
_entry.id   AF-A0A9P3IZB7-F1
#
_cell.length_a   1.000
_cell.length_b   1.000
_cell.length_c   1.000
_cell.angle_alpha   90.00
_cell.angle_beta   90.00
_cell.angle_gamma   90.00
#
_symmetry.space_group_name_H-M   'P 1'
#
loop_
_entity.id
_entity.type
_entity.pdbx_description
1 polymer ?
#
loop_
_entity_poly.entity_id
_entity_poly.type
_entity_poly.pdbx_seq_one_letter_code
_entity_poly.pdbx_strand_id
1 'polypeptide(L)'
;MGNEELVNLFHARARRRFRRGLKRKPLALMKKLRKAKREAEEGEKPEAVRTHLRNMIIVPEMIGSVIGVYNGRVFNQIEIKPEMIGHYLAEFSLSYKPVKHGRPGIGATHSSRFIPLK
;
A
#
# COMPACT_ATOMS: atom_id res chain seq x y z
N MET A 1 14.12 -17.39 -12.92
CA MET A 1 13.64 -16.29 -13.79
C MET A 1 14.45 -15.06 -13.49
N GLY A 2 14.98 -14.43 -14.54
CA GLY A 2 15.60 -13.11 -14.42
C GLY A 2 14.55 -12.03 -14.13
N ASN A 3 14.96 -10.89 -13.57
CA ASN A 3 14.07 -9.75 -13.36
C ASN A 3 13.45 -9.24 -14.67
N GLU A 4 14.13 -9.42 -15.80
CA GLU A 4 13.65 -9.00 -17.13
C GLU A 4 12.51 -9.87 -17.65
N GLU A 5 12.56 -11.18 -17.39
CA GLU A 5 11.50 -12.12 -17.78
C GLU A 5 10.21 -11.84 -16.98
N LEU A 6 10.35 -11.53 -15.69
CA LEU A 6 9.22 -11.17 -14.82
C LEU A 6 8.49 -9.91 -15.31
N VAL A 7 9.24 -8.92 -15.81
CA VAL A 7 8.70 -7.66 -16.32
C VAL A 7 7.79 -7.87 -17.54
N ASN A 8 8.04 -8.93 -18.32
CA ASN A 8 7.18 -9.30 -19.45
C ASN A 8 5.84 -9.90 -19.01
N LEU A 9 5.77 -10.52 -17.84
CA LEU A 9 4.53 -11.07 -17.28
C LEU A 9 3.62 -9.99 -16.68
N PHE A 10 4.15 -8.81 -16.39
CA PHE A 10 3.38 -7.71 -15.83
C PHE A 10 2.52 -6.95 -16.86
N HIS A 11 1.47 -6.31 -16.33
CA HIS A 11 0.60 -5.41 -17.08
C HIS A 11 1.39 -4.21 -17.66
N ALA A 12 0.86 -3.62 -18.74
CA ALA A 12 1.56 -2.61 -19.54
C ALA A 12 2.10 -1.42 -18.71
N ARG A 13 1.35 -0.95 -17.71
CA ARG A 13 1.76 0.17 -16.85
C ARG A 13 2.93 -0.21 -15.94
N ALA A 14 2.92 -1.39 -15.32
CA ALA A 14 4.05 -1.88 -14.52
C ALA A 14 5.29 -2.08 -15.40
N ARG A 15 5.13 -2.73 -16.56
CA ARG A 15 6.21 -2.91 -17.55
C ARG A 15 6.85 -1.59 -17.97
N ARG A 16 6.03 -0.59 -18.31
CA ARG A 16 6.49 0.77 -18.66
C ARG A 16 7.30 1.41 -17.53
N ARG A 17 6.92 1.17 -16.27
CA ARG A 17 7.63 1.72 -15.13
C ARG A 17 8.99 1.07 -14.92
N PHE A 18 9.10 -0.25 -15.01
CA PHE A 18 10.39 -0.94 -14.94
C PHE A 18 11.29 -0.54 -16.11
N ARG A 19 10.76 -0.41 -17.33
CA ARG A 19 11.51 0.06 -18.51
C ARG A 19 12.05 1.50 -18.36
N ARG A 20 11.34 2.36 -17.62
CA ARG A 20 11.80 3.72 -17.29
C ARG A 20 12.81 3.76 -16.13
N GLY A 21 13.03 2.63 -15.47
CA GLY A 21 13.95 2.49 -14.35
C GLY A 21 13.36 2.89 -12.98
N LEU A 22 13.86 2.24 -11.94
CA LEU A 22 13.56 2.58 -10.55
C LEU A 22 14.52 3.66 -10.05
N LYS A 23 13.96 4.79 -9.58
CA LYS A 23 14.74 5.89 -9.02
C LYS A 23 15.38 5.49 -7.67
N ARG A 24 16.29 6.34 -7.16
CA ARG A 24 17.00 6.16 -5.88
C ARG A 24 16.08 5.83 -4.69
N LYS A 25 14.91 6.47 -4.60
CA LYS A 25 13.96 6.27 -3.48
C LYS A 25 13.40 4.84 -3.42
N PRO A 26 12.81 4.27 -4.51
CA PRO A 26 12.48 2.85 -4.60
C PRO A 26 13.61 1.89 -4.21
N LEU A 27 14.83 2.13 -4.69
CA LEU A 27 15.99 1.30 -4.39
C LEU A 27 16.37 1.35 -2.91
N ALA A 28 16.30 2.53 -2.29
CA ALA A 28 16.53 2.68 -0.85
C ALA A 28 15.48 1.95 -0.01
N LEU A 29 14.20 1.96 -0.43
CA LEU A 29 13.16 1.18 0.22
C LEU A 29 13.46 -0.33 0.14
N MET A 30 13.85 -0.82 -1.03
CA MET A 30 14.19 -2.23 -1.25
C MET A 30 15.38 -2.67 -0.38
N LYS A 31 16.40 -1.82 -0.22
CA LYS A 31 17.50 -2.06 0.73
C LYS A 31 17.02 -2.15 2.19
N LYS A 32 16.11 -1.26 2.61
CA LYS A 32 15.55 -1.29 3.97
C LYS A 32 14.71 -2.56 4.22
N LEU A 33 13.91 -2.98 3.25
CA LEU A 33 13.12 -4.21 3.35
C LEU A 33 14.02 -5.45 3.42
N ARG A 34 15.07 -5.50 2.59
CA ARG A 34 16.07 -6.59 2.65
C ARG A 34 16.78 -6.63 4.00
N LYS A 35 17.06 -5.47 4.60
CA LYS A 35 17.65 -5.37 5.94
C LYS A 35 16.69 -5.90 7.00
N ALA A 36 15.45 -5.38 7.03
CA ALA A 36 14.43 -5.81 7.99
C ALA A 36 14.12 -7.31 7.90
N LYS A 37 14.10 -7.89 6.69
CA LYS A 37 13.90 -9.33 6.49
C LYS A 37 15.08 -10.19 6.97
N ARG A 38 16.29 -9.65 7.00
CA ARG A 38 17.49 -10.35 7.52
C ARG A 38 17.61 -10.27 9.04
N GLU A 39 17.12 -9.18 9.63
CA GLU A 39 17.16 -8.95 11.08
C GLU A 39 16.01 -9.65 11.82
N ALA A 40 14.98 -10.12 11.10
CA ALA A 40 13.89 -10.89 11.68
C ALA A 40 14.34 -12.32 12.01
N GLU A 41 13.95 -12.81 13.19
CA GLU A 41 14.16 -14.19 13.61
C GLU A 41 13.29 -15.16 12.79
N GLU A 42 13.72 -16.42 12.69
CA GLU A 42 12.98 -17.45 11.95
C GLU A 42 11.61 -17.69 12.59
N GLY A 43 10.55 -17.30 11.86
CA GLY A 43 9.15 -17.46 12.28
C GLY A 43 8.48 -16.18 12.75
N GLU A 44 9.24 -15.11 13.03
CA GLU A 44 8.68 -13.82 13.40
C GLU A 44 8.46 -12.91 12.18
N LYS A 45 7.46 -12.02 12.29
CA LYS A 45 7.20 -11.03 11.24
C LYS A 45 8.26 -9.92 11.31
N PRO A 46 8.84 -9.52 10.17
CA PRO A 46 9.86 -8.47 10.17
C PRO A 46 9.27 -7.12 10.59
N GLU A 47 10.14 -6.26 11.12
CA GLU A 47 9.75 -4.91 11.56
C GLU A 47 9.12 -4.10 10.41
N ALA A 48 8.05 -3.39 10.73
CA ALA A 48 7.28 -2.64 9.74
C ALA A 48 8.06 -1.43 9.19
N VAL A 49 8.46 -1.49 7.91
CA VAL A 49 9.16 -0.38 7.26
C VAL A 49 8.15 0.66 6.78
N ARG A 50 8.19 1.87 7.35
CA ARG A 50 7.31 2.98 6.94
C ARG A 50 7.76 3.60 5.62
N THR A 51 6.81 3.89 4.74
CA THR A 51 7.05 4.52 3.44
C THR A 51 5.93 5.45 2.99
N HIS A 52 6.31 6.52 2.28
CA HIS A 52 5.39 7.40 1.55
C HIS A 52 5.30 7.02 0.06
N LEU A 53 6.07 6.02 -0.39
CA LEU A 53 6.15 5.62 -1.79
C LEU A 53 4.95 4.76 -2.20
N ARG A 54 3.77 5.38 -2.25
CA ARG A 54 2.53 4.74 -2.75
C ARG A 54 2.65 4.28 -4.19
N ASN A 55 3.52 4.93 -4.97
CA ASN A 55 3.72 4.58 -6.35
C ASN A 55 4.54 3.30 -6.53
N MET A 56 5.16 2.67 -5.52
CA MET A 56 6.01 1.46 -5.67
C MET A 56 5.20 0.23 -6.14
N ILE A 57 5.78 -0.58 -7.03
CA ILE A 57 5.21 -1.88 -7.46
C ILE A 57 5.76 -2.95 -6.55
N ILE A 58 4.92 -3.90 -6.15
CA ILE A 58 5.33 -5.05 -5.36
C ILE A 58 6.12 -6.01 -6.25
N VAL A 59 7.37 -6.24 -5.84
CA VAL A 59 8.33 -7.16 -6.47
C VAL A 59 8.38 -8.45 -5.64
N PRO A 60 8.60 -9.63 -6.23
CA PRO A 60 8.64 -10.91 -5.50
C PRO A 60 9.61 -10.93 -4.31
N GLU A 61 10.70 -10.17 -4.36
CA GLU A 61 11.63 -10.05 -3.23
C GLU A 61 11.00 -9.48 -1.94
N MET A 62 9.90 -8.74 -2.06
CA MET A 62 9.22 -8.09 -0.93
C MET A 62 8.25 -9.02 -0.21
N ILE A 63 8.02 -10.23 -0.71
CA ILE A 63 7.10 -11.20 -0.09
C ILE A 63 7.56 -11.50 1.35
N GLY A 64 6.58 -11.48 2.26
CA GLY A 64 6.80 -11.66 3.71
C GLY A 64 7.32 -10.42 4.43
N SER A 65 7.52 -9.29 3.75
CA SER A 65 7.86 -8.02 4.41
C SER A 65 6.60 -7.30 4.90
N VAL A 66 6.71 -6.61 6.03
CA VAL A 66 5.66 -5.72 6.55
C VAL A 66 5.99 -4.28 6.16
N ILE A 67 5.07 -3.61 5.44
CA ILE A 67 5.25 -2.23 4.98
C ILE A 67 4.16 -1.34 5.56
N GLY A 68 4.57 -0.25 6.20
CA GLY A 68 3.67 0.84 6.59
C GLY A 68 3.47 1.81 5.44
N VAL A 69 2.36 1.76 4.72
CA VAL A 69 2.06 2.67 3.60
C VAL A 69 1.27 3.87 4.08
N TYR A 70 1.81 5.07 3.89
CA TYR A 70 1.15 6.31 4.27
C TYR A 70 -0.08 6.60 3.39
N ASN A 71 -1.24 6.84 4.02
CA ASN A 71 -2.47 7.15 3.31
C ASN A 71 -2.81 8.65 3.22
N GLY A 72 -2.04 9.52 3.90
CA GLY A 72 -2.32 10.96 4.05
C GLY A 72 -2.59 11.38 5.50
N ARG A 73 -2.81 10.42 6.41
CA ARG A 73 -3.00 10.67 7.84
C ARG A 73 -2.22 9.69 8.70
N VAL A 74 -2.29 8.40 8.37
CA VAL A 74 -1.69 7.30 9.13
C VAL A 74 -0.87 6.39 8.22
N PHE A 75 0.00 5.59 8.83
CA PHE A 75 0.72 4.52 8.14
C PHE A 75 -0.05 3.21 8.33
N ASN A 76 -0.66 2.71 7.26
CA ASN A 76 -1.36 1.43 7.30
C ASN A 76 -0.33 0.32 7.13
N GLN A 77 -0.23 -0.57 8.11
CA GLN A 77 0.65 -1.73 8.05
C GLN A 77 0.04 -2.80 7.15
N ILE A 78 0.80 -3.22 6.14
CA ILE A 78 0.41 -4.21 5.15
C ILE A 78 1.49 -5.26 5.09
N GLU A 79 1.11 -6.52 5.34
CA GLU A 79 1.96 -7.67 5.11
C GLU A 79 1.85 -8.10 3.65
N ILE A 80 2.99 -8.20 2.95
CA ILE A 80 3.00 -8.51 1.52
C ILE A 80 2.83 -10.01 1.30
N LYS A 81 1.70 -10.36 0.68
CA LYS A 81 1.40 -11.72 0.23
C LYS A 81 1.84 -11.95 -1.23
N PRO A 82 2.09 -13.21 -1.65
CA PRO A 82 2.45 -13.53 -3.04
C PRO A 82 1.41 -13.08 -4.08
N GLU A 83 0.13 -13.09 -3.72
CA GLU A 83 -0.98 -12.67 -4.59
C GLU A 83 -0.93 -11.17 -4.95
N MET A 84 -0.17 -10.36 -4.20
CA MET A 84 -0.08 -8.92 -4.39
C MET A 84 1.01 -8.51 -5.40
N ILE A 85 1.74 -9.46 -5.97
CA ILE A 85 2.83 -9.18 -6.92
C ILE A 85 2.29 -8.46 -8.16
N GLY A 86 3.00 -7.44 -8.63
CA GLY A 86 2.62 -6.67 -9.81
C GLY A 86 1.65 -5.50 -9.53
N HIS A 87 1.01 -5.48 -8.36
CA HIS A 87 0.17 -4.38 -7.90
C HIS A 87 0.99 -3.21 -7.31
N TYR A 88 0.37 -2.03 -7.22
CA TYR A 88 0.96 -0.87 -6.56
C TYR A 88 0.66 -0.86 -5.06
N LEU A 89 1.62 -0.41 -4.23
CA LEU A 89 1.41 -0.23 -2.78
C LEU A 89 0.22 0.69 -2.46
N ALA A 90 -0.08 1.64 -3.35
CA ALA A 90 -1.25 2.52 -3.22
C ALA A 90 -2.58 1.78 -3.15
N GLU A 91 -2.71 0.63 -3.81
CA GLU A 91 -3.95 -0.13 -3.93
C GLU A 91 -4.38 -0.75 -2.60
N PHE A 92 -3.41 -1.02 -1.72
CA PHE A 92 -3.63 -1.66 -0.41
C PHE A 92 -3.84 -0.66 0.72
N SER A 93 -3.77 0.65 0.45
CA SER A 93 -3.91 1.71 1.46
C SER A 93 -4.96 2.72 1.02
N LEU A 94 -6.17 2.60 1.59
CA LEU A 94 -7.27 3.53 1.32
C LEU A 94 -6.89 4.95 1.76
N SER A 95 -6.97 5.89 0.82
CA SER A 95 -6.73 7.31 1.05
C SER A 95 -7.91 8.05 1.67
N TYR A 96 -9.10 7.46 1.63
CA TYR A 96 -10.32 8.06 2.14
C TYR A 96 -11.05 7.07 3.03
N LYS A 97 -11.92 7.60 3.89
CA LYS A 97 -12.87 6.79 4.64
C LYS A 97 -14.12 6.62 3.77
N PRO A 98 -14.54 5.39 3.42
CA PRO A 98 -15.77 5.18 2.67
C PRO A 98 -16.95 5.85 3.36
N VAL A 99 -17.62 6.75 2.65
CA VAL A 99 -18.82 7.42 3.15
C VAL A 99 -19.98 6.46 2.96
N LYS A 100 -20.58 6.03 4.06
CA LYS A 100 -21.86 5.33 4.04
C LYS A 100 -22.93 6.36 4.33
N HIS A 101 -23.93 6.47 3.45
CA HIS A 101 -25.10 7.29 3.73
C HIS A 101 -25.86 6.64 4.89
N GLY A 102 -25.77 7.24 6.07
CA GLY A 102 -26.65 6.92 7.18
C GLY A 102 -27.97 7.69 7.05
N ARG A 103 -28.85 7.50 8.03
CA ARG A 103 -29.91 8.48 8.25
C ARG A 103 -29.24 9.85 8.47
N PRO A 104 -29.75 10.93 7.86
CA PRO A 104 -29.28 12.28 8.21
C PRO A 104 -29.27 12.42 9.73
N GLY A 105 -28.12 12.81 10.30
CA GLY A 105 -28.10 13.24 11.69
C GLY A 105 -29.09 14.40 11.85
N ILE A 106 -29.72 14.53 13.02
CA ILE A 106 -30.59 15.67 13.30
C ILE A 106 -29.76 16.96 13.08
N GLY A 107 -30.20 17.81 12.14
CA GLY A 107 -29.50 19.03 11.75
C GLY A 107 -28.48 18.90 10.60
N ALA A 108 -28.28 17.70 10.04
CA ALA A 108 -27.32 17.49 8.95
C ALA A 108 -27.88 17.89 7.56
N THR A 109 -29.20 17.86 7.38
CA THR A 109 -29.89 18.33 6.16
C THR A 109 -30.86 19.45 6.49
N HIS A 110 -31.10 20.36 5.53
CA HIS A 110 -32.03 21.49 5.71
C HIS A 110 -33.44 21.04 6.11
N SER A 111 -33.89 19.88 5.64
CA SER A 111 -35.18 19.27 6.01
C SER A 111 -35.19 18.65 7.42
N SER A 112 -34.04 18.21 7.93
CA SER A 112 -33.93 17.59 9.27
C SER A 112 -33.90 18.61 10.42
N ARG A 113 -33.78 19.92 10.13
CA ARG A 113 -33.77 20.99 11.14
C ARG A 113 -35.09 21.13 11.90
N PHE A 114 -36.20 20.70 11.31
CA PHE A 114 -37.55 20.86 11.88
C PHE A 114 -38.11 19.57 12.49
N ILE A 115 -37.31 18.51 12.58
CA ILE A 115 -37.74 17.27 13.23
C ILE A 115 -37.70 17.51 14.75
N PRO A 116 -38.84 17.46 15.46
CA PRO A 116 -38.87 17.68 16.90
C PRO A 116 -38.13 16.55 17.62
N LEU A 117 -37.22 16.92 18.51
CA LEU A 117 -36.55 15.99 19.42
C LEU A 117 -37.56 15.56 20.49
N LYS A 118 -37.67 14.25 20.74
CA LYS A 118 -38.39 13.71 21.89
C LYS A 118 -37.42 13.49 23.03
#